data_AF-A0AAG5D300-F1
#
_entry.id   AF-A0AAG5D300-F1
#
_cell.length_a   1.000
_cell.length_b   1.000
_cell.length_c   1.000
_cell.angle_alpha   90.00
_cell.angle_beta   90.00
_cell.angle_gamma   90.00
#
_symmetry.space_group_name_H-M   'P 1'
#
loop_
_entity.id
_entity.type
_entity.pdbx_description
1 polymer ?
#
loop_
_entity_poly.entity_id
_entity_poly.type
_entity_poly.pdbx_seq_one_letter_code
_entity_poly.pdbx_strand_id
1 'polypeptide(L)'
;MDIICETAMGIQLQCQTNPNVQFIEATEEMIDLIHKRIFNPLITNDFIYFFTDAGRRQRNLLSILHNFSDNVIHERKQRLTDRRSDEDQPVKMTFLDHLLESHCDGVPLSDVEIRGEVNTFMLAGHETTTSCVSFALFYISRIPDIQQKLYDEIVSVYGTNGDVRLAQITHASLQQLKYMEMVIKETLRISPRVPMIGRTSFGDMTVDGVAIPAGTEIIINIYIMHNDPE
;
A
#
# COMPACT_ATOMS: atom_id res chain seq x y z
N MET A 1 3.27 7.35 -5.72
CA MET A 1 1.87 7.81 -5.58
C MET A 1 1.15 7.78 -6.92
N ASP A 2 1.72 8.36 -7.98
CA ASP A 2 1.10 8.43 -9.31
C ASP A 2 0.60 7.07 -9.84
N ILE A 3 1.42 6.02 -9.72
CA ILE A 3 1.06 4.68 -10.23
C ILE A 3 -0.22 4.14 -9.56
N ILE A 4 -0.36 4.23 -8.23
CA ILE A 4 -1.55 3.70 -7.54
C ILE A 4 -2.78 4.54 -7.87
N CYS A 5 -2.64 5.87 -7.98
CA CYS A 5 -3.73 6.76 -8.37
C CYS A 5 -4.23 6.49 -9.78
N GLU A 6 -3.32 6.26 -10.74
CA GLU A 6 -3.70 5.99 -12.12
C GLU A 6 -4.29 4.58 -12.28
N THR A 7 -3.65 3.57 -11.70
CA THR A 7 -4.01 2.16 -11.92
C THR A 7 -5.20 1.70 -11.07
N ALA A 8 -5.30 2.12 -9.81
CA ALA A 8 -6.35 1.69 -8.89
C ALA A 8 -7.47 2.72 -8.76
N MET A 9 -7.17 4.02 -8.82
CA MET A 9 -8.17 5.09 -8.65
C MET A 9 -8.64 5.71 -9.99
N GLY A 10 -7.94 5.45 -11.09
CA GLY A 10 -8.31 5.94 -12.42
C GLY A 10 -8.17 7.46 -12.59
N ILE A 11 -7.30 8.10 -11.81
CA ILE A 11 -7.03 9.55 -11.86
C ILE A 11 -5.53 9.82 -12.04
N GLN A 12 -5.18 10.95 -12.67
CA GLN A 12 -3.80 11.36 -12.89
C GLN A 12 -3.48 12.58 -12.02
N LEU A 13 -2.65 12.39 -11.00
CA LEU A 13 -2.31 13.42 -10.01
C LEU A 13 -1.04 14.20 -10.33
N GLN A 14 -0.11 13.59 -11.09
CA GLN A 14 1.17 14.19 -11.48
C GLN A 14 1.97 14.71 -10.25
N CYS A 15 2.05 13.89 -9.19
CA CYS A 15 2.70 14.22 -7.92
C CYS A 15 4.18 14.62 -8.07
N GLN A 16 4.87 14.15 -9.10
CA GLN A 16 6.27 14.51 -9.35
C GLN A 16 6.47 15.96 -9.83
N THR A 17 5.49 16.52 -10.54
CA THR A 17 5.56 17.88 -11.08
C THR A 17 4.74 18.87 -10.27
N ASN A 18 3.82 18.38 -9.43
CA ASN A 18 3.00 19.19 -8.55
C ASN A 18 3.51 19.11 -7.10
N PRO A 19 4.30 20.10 -6.62
CA PRO A 19 4.85 20.08 -5.27
C PRO A 19 3.79 20.26 -4.15
N ASN A 20 2.53 20.53 -4.49
CA ASN A 20 1.47 20.83 -3.52
C ASN A 20 0.67 19.60 -3.04
N VAL A 21 1.19 18.39 -3.18
CA VAL A 21 0.50 17.18 -2.71
C VAL A 21 0.71 17.03 -1.19
N GLN A 22 -0.01 17.85 -0.43
CA GLN A 22 -0.06 17.81 1.04
C GLN A 22 -0.44 16.42 1.59
N PHE A 23 -1.05 15.56 0.76
CA PHE A 23 -1.44 14.21 1.14
C PHE A 23 -0.26 13.35 1.60
N ILE A 24 0.88 13.38 0.90
CA ILE A 24 2.04 12.53 1.25
C ILE A 24 2.62 12.96 2.59
N GLU A 25 2.91 14.25 2.74
CA GLU A 25 3.42 14.83 4.00
C GLU A 25 2.46 14.59 5.17
N ALA A 26 1.15 14.76 4.93
CA ALA A 26 0.14 14.52 5.95
C ALA A 26 0.05 13.04 6.35
N THR A 27 0.31 12.13 5.41
CA THR A 27 0.33 10.69 5.66
C THR A 27 1.53 10.30 6.51
N GLU A 28 2.73 10.75 6.15
CA GLU A 28 3.95 10.49 6.92
C GLU A 28 3.82 10.99 8.37
N GLU A 29 3.31 12.21 8.56
CA GLU A 29 3.09 12.75 9.91
C GLU A 29 2.00 12.00 10.67
N MET A 30 0.93 11.55 9.99
CA MET A 30 -0.11 10.72 10.60
C MET A 30 0.47 9.42 11.14
N ILE A 31 1.33 8.76 10.36
CA ILE A 31 1.98 7.50 10.72
C ILE A 31 2.87 7.70 11.95
N ASP A 32 3.64 8.78 12.01
CA ASP A 32 4.46 9.11 13.18
C ASP A 32 3.62 9.30 14.44
N LEU A 33 2.47 9.98 14.34
CA LEU A 33 1.56 10.17 15.46
C LEU A 33 0.95 8.84 15.90
N ILE A 34 0.52 8.00 14.96
CA ILE A 34 -0.04 6.67 15.25
C ILE A 34 1.01 5.79 15.95
N HIS A 35 2.25 5.74 15.45
CA HIS A 35 3.32 4.97 16.09
C HIS A 35 3.59 5.45 17.52
N LYS A 36 3.69 6.77 17.74
CA LYS A 36 3.86 7.35 19.09
C LYS A 36 2.70 6.99 20.02
N ARG A 37 1.48 6.89 19.49
CA ARG A 37 0.27 6.56 20.25
C ARG A 37 0.16 5.09 20.62
N ILE A 38 0.53 4.18 19.71
CA ILE A 38 0.48 2.73 19.93
C ILE A 38 1.36 2.32 21.13
N PHE A 39 2.54 2.92 21.28
CA PHE A 39 3.49 2.56 22.33
C PHE A 39 3.38 3.41 23.61
N ASN A 40 2.41 4.32 23.71
CA ASN A 40 2.27 5.21 24.85
C ASN A 40 0.88 5.08 25.53
N PRO A 41 0.78 4.29 26.62
CA PRO A 41 -0.47 4.04 27.33
C PRO A 41 -1.22 5.30 27.79
N LEU A 42 -0.50 6.39 28.08
CA LEU A 42 -1.09 7.63 28.59
C LEU A 42 -1.94 8.35 27.52
N ILE A 43 -1.60 8.19 26.24
CA ILE A 43 -2.28 8.81 25.10
C ILE A 43 -3.08 7.79 24.27
N THR A 44 -3.12 6.53 24.68
CA THR A 44 -3.99 5.53 24.07
C THR A 44 -5.46 5.87 24.32
N ASN A 45 -5.81 6.41 25.51
CA ASN A 45 -7.18 6.83 25.82
C ASN A 45 -7.65 7.98 24.90
N ASP A 46 -8.74 7.76 24.16
CA ASP A 46 -9.28 8.73 23.18
C ASP A 46 -9.63 10.07 23.81
N PHE A 47 -10.23 10.07 25.01
CA PHE A 47 -10.65 11.30 25.68
C PHE A 47 -9.44 12.16 26.04
N ILE A 48 -8.40 11.57 26.65
CA ILE A 48 -7.17 12.28 26.98
C ILE A 48 -6.49 12.78 25.70
N TYR A 49 -6.35 11.90 24.70
CA TYR A 49 -5.70 12.21 23.44
C TYR A 49 -6.37 13.38 22.71
N PHE A 50 -7.70 13.46 22.75
CA PHE A 50 -8.49 14.52 22.12
C PHE A 50 -8.05 15.94 22.53
N PHE A 51 -7.63 16.11 23.78
CA PHE A 51 -7.21 17.41 24.34
C PHE A 51 -5.72 17.73 24.15
N THR A 52 -4.91 16.76 23.70
CA THR A 52 -3.49 16.96 23.42
C THR A 52 -3.25 17.75 22.13
N ASP A 53 -2.06 18.33 21.99
CA ASP A 53 -1.62 18.93 20.72
C ASP A 53 -1.53 17.90 19.59
N ALA A 54 -1.07 16.67 19.91
CA ALA A 54 -1.03 15.55 18.98
C ALA A 54 -2.43 15.20 18.44
N GLY A 55 -3.44 15.13 19.32
CA GLY A 55 -4.83 14.88 18.93
C GLY A 55 -5.43 16.00 18.09
N ARG A 56 -5.11 17.27 18.40
CA ARG A 56 -5.48 18.42 17.53
C ARG A 56 -4.82 18.30 16.15
N ARG A 57 -3.52 17.99 16.10
CA ARG A 57 -2.79 17.84 14.85
C ARG A 57 -3.31 16.68 14.02
N GLN A 58 -3.58 15.53 14.62
CA GLN A 58 -4.20 14.39 13.95
C GLN A 58 -5.54 14.75 13.29
N ARG A 59 -6.41 15.52 13.97
CA ARG A 59 -7.68 15.96 13.36
C ARG A 59 -7.46 16.83 12.11
N ASN A 60 -6.49 17.74 12.16
CA ASN A 60 -6.15 18.58 11.01
C ASN A 60 -5.59 17.73 9.86
N LEU A 61 -4.70 16.79 10.15
CA LEU A 61 -4.14 15.88 9.14
C LEU A 61 -5.22 14.99 8.52
N LEU A 62 -6.13 14.42 9.33
CA LEU A 62 -7.28 13.65 8.83
C LEU A 62 -8.14 14.47 7.86
N SER A 63 -8.34 15.77 8.11
CA SER A 63 -9.08 16.62 7.18
C SER A 63 -8.39 16.73 5.82
N ILE A 64 -7.06 16.82 5.77
CA ILE A 64 -6.28 16.87 4.53
C ILE A 64 -6.41 15.54 3.77
N LEU A 65 -6.23 14.42 4.48
CA LEU A 65 -6.34 13.07 3.91
C LEU A 65 -7.76 12.81 3.36
N HIS A 66 -8.80 13.17 4.11
CA HIS A 66 -10.19 13.00 3.68
C HIS A 66 -10.52 13.88 2.49
N ASN A 67 -10.15 15.16 2.51
CA ASN A 67 -10.41 16.07 1.40
C ASN A 67 -9.75 15.58 0.11
N PHE A 68 -8.53 15.04 0.21
CA PHE A 68 -7.86 14.45 -0.93
C PHE A 68 -8.65 13.27 -1.51
N SER A 69 -9.02 12.30 -0.67
CA SER A 69 -9.78 11.13 -1.10
C SER A 69 -11.16 11.47 -1.64
N ASP A 70 -11.85 12.44 -1.02
CA ASP A 70 -13.14 12.94 -1.49
C ASP A 70 -13.00 13.57 -2.89
N ASN A 71 -11.93 14.33 -3.14
CA ASN A 71 -11.64 14.88 -4.46
C ASN A 71 -11.37 13.77 -5.49
N VAL A 72 -10.59 12.74 -5.15
CA VAL A 72 -10.34 11.57 -6.01
C VAL A 72 -11.66 10.88 -6.40
N ILE A 73 -12.51 10.62 -5.41
CA ILE A 73 -13.81 9.97 -5.61
C ILE A 73 -14.71 10.86 -6.48
N HIS A 74 -14.77 12.16 -6.19
CA HIS A 74 -15.64 13.09 -6.91
C HIS A 74 -15.22 13.24 -8.37
N GLU A 75 -13.92 13.43 -8.63
CA GLU A 75 -13.35 13.52 -9.98
C GLU A 75 -13.63 12.24 -10.78
N ARG A 76 -13.48 11.06 -10.14
CA ARG A 76 -13.79 9.80 -10.81
C ARG A 76 -15.28 9.65 -11.14
N LYS A 77 -16.18 9.98 -10.21
CA LYS A 77 -17.64 9.97 -10.44
C LYS A 77 -18.05 10.91 -11.58
N GLN A 78 -17.47 12.10 -11.66
CA GLN A 78 -17.71 13.04 -12.76
C GLN A 78 -17.28 12.44 -14.11
N ARG A 79 -16.05 11.93 -14.21
CA ARG A 79 -15.54 11.30 -15.43
C ARG A 79 -16.39 10.12 -15.91
N LEU A 80 -16.96 9.34 -14.99
CA LEU A 80 -17.88 8.24 -15.33
C LEU A 80 -19.24 8.75 -15.84
N THR A 81 -19.74 9.85 -15.27
CA THR A 81 -21.01 10.45 -15.68
C THR A 81 -20.91 11.07 -17.07
N ASP A 82 -19.83 11.83 -17.33
CA ASP A 82 -19.58 12.45 -18.62
C ASP A 82 -19.44 11.39 -19.73
N ARG A 83 -18.78 10.27 -19.42
CA ARG A 83 -18.56 9.16 -20.36
C ARG A 83 -19.79 8.32 -20.66
N ARG A 84 -20.74 8.17 -19.74
CA ARG A 84 -22.03 7.51 -20.05
C ARG A 84 -22.82 8.24 -21.14
N SER A 85 -22.44 9.49 -21.46
CA SER A 85 -23.03 10.25 -22.56
C SER A 85 -22.37 9.97 -23.92
N ASP A 86 -21.17 9.38 -23.94
CA ASP A 86 -20.35 9.07 -25.12
C ASP A 86 -19.89 7.59 -25.08
N GLU A 87 -20.75 6.64 -25.46
CA GLU A 87 -20.37 5.21 -25.51
C GLU A 87 -19.59 4.86 -26.79
N ASP A 88 -18.47 4.11 -26.68
CA ASP A 88 -18.20 2.88 -27.46
C ASP A 88 -16.86 2.14 -27.14
N GLN A 89 -16.15 2.43 -26.04
CA GLN A 89 -14.92 1.68 -25.71
C GLN A 89 -14.99 0.93 -24.36
N PRO A 90 -14.64 -0.36 -24.33
CA PRO A 90 -14.53 -1.11 -23.08
C PRO A 90 -13.35 -0.56 -22.28
N VAL A 91 -13.65 0.17 -21.22
CA VAL A 91 -12.65 0.67 -20.27
C VAL A 91 -12.33 -0.45 -19.29
N LYS A 92 -11.04 -0.70 -19.07
CA LYS A 92 -10.60 -1.58 -17.99
C LYS A 92 -11.05 -0.97 -16.65
N MET A 93 -11.95 -1.67 -15.95
CA MET A 93 -12.42 -1.26 -14.64
C MET A 93 -11.26 -1.16 -13.66
N THR A 94 -11.22 -0.05 -12.92
CA THR A 94 -10.26 0.19 -11.84
C THR A 94 -10.85 -0.30 -10.52
N PHE A 95 -10.01 -0.39 -9.48
CA PHE A 95 -10.47 -0.73 -8.13
C PHE A 95 -11.57 0.22 -7.66
N LEU A 96 -11.39 1.54 -7.87
CA LEU A 96 -12.40 2.53 -7.48
C LEU A 96 -13.71 2.36 -8.24
N ASP A 97 -13.67 1.98 -9.52
CA ASP A 97 -14.91 1.72 -10.28
C ASP A 97 -15.68 0.53 -9.68
N HIS A 98 -14.98 -0.56 -9.35
CA HIS A 98 -15.59 -1.69 -8.68
C HIS A 98 -16.17 -1.32 -7.32
N LEU A 99 -15.48 -0.48 -6.56
CA LEU A 99 -15.94 -0.02 -5.25
C LEU A 99 -17.21 0.86 -5.37
N LEU A 100 -17.28 1.72 -6.38
CA LEU A 100 -18.45 2.56 -6.67
C LEU A 100 -19.69 1.75 -7.10
N GLU A 101 -19.48 0.59 -7.72
CA GLU A 101 -20.56 -0.33 -8.14
C GLU A 101 -20.86 -1.41 -7.09
N SER A 102 -20.07 -1.49 -6.02
CA SER A 102 -20.20 -2.54 -5.00
C SER A 102 -21.42 -2.34 -4.10
N HIS A 103 -22.01 -3.46 -3.70
CA HIS A 103 -23.14 -3.53 -2.79
C HIS A 103 -22.85 -4.51 -1.65
N CYS A 104 -23.20 -4.15 -0.43
CA CYS A 104 -23.20 -5.01 0.74
C CYS A 104 -24.65 -5.30 1.13
N ASP A 105 -25.03 -6.58 1.17
CA ASP A 105 -26.41 -7.02 1.46
C ASP A 105 -27.48 -6.36 0.55
N GLY A 106 -27.11 -6.07 -0.70
CA GLY A 106 -27.96 -5.41 -1.68
C GLY A 106 -28.03 -3.88 -1.55
N VAL A 107 -27.31 -3.29 -0.60
CA VAL A 107 -27.23 -1.84 -0.39
C VAL A 107 -25.90 -1.31 -0.95
N PRO A 108 -25.91 -0.22 -1.75
CA PRO A 108 -24.67 0.41 -2.19
C PRO A 108 -23.83 0.89 -1.02
N LEU A 109 -22.50 0.84 -1.17
CA LEU A 109 -21.59 1.39 -0.17
C LEU A 109 -21.82 2.89 0.01
N SER A 110 -21.79 3.36 1.26
CA SER A 110 -21.84 4.78 1.58
C SER A 110 -20.55 5.50 1.18
N ASP A 111 -20.62 6.81 0.97
CA ASP A 111 -19.42 7.62 0.67
C ASP A 111 -18.34 7.53 1.77
N VAL A 112 -18.74 7.28 3.02
CA VAL A 112 -17.81 7.08 4.14
C VAL A 112 -17.06 5.76 4.02
N GLU A 113 -17.75 4.66 3.68
CA GLU A 113 -17.14 3.35 3.46
C GLU A 113 -16.23 3.37 2.24
N ILE A 114 -16.69 3.96 1.13
CA ILE A 114 -15.90 4.12 -0.09
C ILE A 114 -14.62 4.92 0.21
N ARG A 115 -14.73 6.06 0.91
CA ARG A 115 -13.55 6.83 1.33
C ARG A 115 -12.62 6.02 2.24
N GLY A 116 -13.17 5.22 3.15
CA GLY A 116 -12.39 4.34 4.02
C GLY A 116 -11.50 3.37 3.23
N GLU A 117 -12.07 2.72 2.22
CA GLU A 117 -11.34 1.81 1.33
C GLU A 117 -10.34 2.56 0.45
N VAL A 118 -10.71 3.72 -0.11
CA VAL A 118 -9.79 4.57 -0.89
C VAL A 118 -8.58 4.99 -0.05
N ASN A 119 -8.80 5.48 1.18
CA ASN A 119 -7.72 5.83 2.11
C ASN A 119 -6.79 4.64 2.35
N THR A 120 -7.37 3.47 2.63
CA THR A 120 -6.63 2.23 2.93
C THR A 120 -5.76 1.81 1.75
N PHE A 121 -6.32 1.76 0.55
CA PHE A 121 -5.59 1.33 -0.64
C PHE A 121 -4.53 2.32 -1.11
N MET A 122 -4.80 3.63 -1.03
CA MET A 122 -3.80 4.65 -1.39
C MET A 122 -2.59 4.61 -0.46
N LEU A 123 -2.83 4.43 0.84
CA LEU A 123 -1.77 4.27 1.84
C LEU A 123 -0.98 2.98 1.60
N ALA A 124 -1.67 1.84 1.68
CA ALA A 124 -1.05 0.52 1.66
C ALA A 124 -0.32 0.24 0.34
N GLY A 125 -0.90 0.66 -0.80
CA GLY A 125 -0.35 0.42 -2.12
C GLY A 125 0.89 1.26 -2.45
N HIS A 126 1.05 2.43 -1.81
CA HIS A 126 2.13 3.36 -2.13
C HIS A 126 3.34 3.22 -1.21
N GLU A 127 3.14 3.30 0.10
CA GLU A 127 4.27 3.45 1.03
C GLU A 127 5.06 2.16 1.17
N THR A 128 4.34 1.04 1.30
CA THR A 128 4.97 -0.28 1.46
C THR A 128 5.83 -0.63 0.25
N THR A 129 5.33 -0.38 -0.96
CA THR A 129 6.03 -0.67 -2.22
C THR A 129 7.21 0.28 -2.42
N THR A 130 7.04 1.59 -2.19
CA THR A 130 8.12 2.58 -2.24
C THR A 130 9.28 2.20 -1.31
N SER A 131 8.96 1.83 -0.07
CA SER A 131 9.95 1.39 0.92
C SER A 131 10.63 0.09 0.48
N CYS A 132 9.87 -0.88 -0.05
CA CYS A 132 10.43 -2.15 -0.53
C CYS A 132 11.43 -1.94 -1.66
N VAL A 133 11.07 -1.13 -2.66
CA VAL A 133 11.95 -0.81 -3.79
C VAL A 133 13.19 -0.07 -3.32
N SER A 134 13.04 0.89 -2.41
CA SER A 134 14.17 1.65 -1.85
C SER A 134 15.20 0.75 -1.15
N PHE A 135 14.74 -0.20 -0.32
CA PHE A 135 15.62 -1.16 0.33
C PHE A 135 16.21 -2.18 -0.65
N ALA A 136 15.45 -2.65 -1.64
CA ALA A 136 15.97 -3.52 -2.68
C ALA A 136 17.14 -2.86 -3.41
N LEU A 137 16.97 -1.61 -3.86
CA LEU A 137 18.01 -0.84 -4.53
C LEU A 137 19.22 -0.61 -3.61
N PHE A 138 18.99 -0.31 -2.33
CA PHE A 138 20.05 -0.19 -1.34
C PHE A 138 20.89 -1.48 -1.24
N TYR A 139 20.26 -2.65 -1.10
CA TYR A 139 21.01 -3.92 -1.02
C TYR A 139 21.71 -4.27 -2.33
N ILE A 140 21.02 -4.11 -3.47
CA ILE A 140 21.60 -4.37 -4.80
C ILE A 140 22.85 -3.52 -5.02
N SER A 141 22.81 -2.23 -4.66
CA SER A 141 23.94 -1.31 -4.83
C SER A 141 25.21 -1.71 -4.06
N ARG A 142 25.08 -2.58 -3.05
CA ARG A 142 26.19 -3.04 -2.20
C ARG A 142 26.73 -4.41 -2.56
N ILE A 143 26.09 -5.13 -3.48
CA ILE A 143 26.46 -6.50 -3.85
C ILE A 143 26.63 -6.57 -5.37
N PRO A 144 27.81 -6.20 -5.91
CA PRO A 144 28.05 -6.10 -7.35
C PRO A 144 27.69 -7.37 -8.13
N ASP A 145 27.97 -8.54 -7.55
CA ASP A 145 27.66 -9.83 -8.19
C ASP A 145 26.15 -10.05 -8.37
N ILE A 146 25.33 -9.63 -7.39
CA ILE A 146 23.87 -9.71 -7.49
C ILE A 146 23.36 -8.69 -8.50
N GLN A 147 23.91 -7.47 -8.47
CA GLN A 147 23.57 -6.43 -9.44
C GLN A 147 23.86 -6.89 -10.88
N GLN A 148 25.02 -7.50 -11.13
CA GLN A 148 25.37 -8.00 -12.45
C GLN A 148 24.44 -9.12 -12.91
N LYS A 149 24.14 -10.10 -12.04
CA LYS A 149 23.19 -11.18 -12.36
C LYS A 149 21.79 -10.68 -12.68
N LEU A 150 21.30 -9.67 -11.95
CA LEU A 150 20.02 -9.02 -12.25
C LEU A 150 20.05 -8.33 -13.62
N TYR A 151 21.13 -7.60 -13.90
CA TYR A 151 21.29 -6.93 -15.18
C TYR A 151 21.31 -7.94 -16.35
N ASP A 152 22.08 -9.03 -16.21
CA ASP A 152 22.17 -10.09 -17.21
C ASP A 152 20.80 -10.76 -17.45
N GLU A 153 20.01 -11.00 -16.40
CA GLU A 153 18.64 -11.52 -16.52
C GLU A 153 17.74 -10.54 -17.28
N ILE A 154 17.76 -9.26 -16.91
CA ILE A 154 16.95 -8.21 -17.56
C ILE A 154 17.32 -8.10 -19.05
N VAL A 155 18.61 -8.11 -19.38
CA VAL A 155 19.09 -8.08 -20.77
C VAL A 155 18.69 -9.34 -21.52
N SER A 156 18.76 -10.51 -20.90
CA SER A 156 18.33 -11.76 -21.52
C SER A 156 16.84 -11.77 -21.86
N VAL A 157 15.99 -11.15 -21.05
CA VAL A 157 14.53 -11.12 -21.27
C VAL A 157 14.13 -10.00 -22.23
N TYR A 158 14.72 -8.81 -22.11
CA TYR A 158 14.27 -7.60 -22.80
C TYR A 158 15.23 -7.07 -23.87
N GLY A 159 16.50 -7.45 -23.83
CA GLY A 159 17.54 -6.96 -24.75
C GLY A 159 17.65 -7.72 -26.07
N THR A 160 16.82 -8.74 -26.28
CA THR A 160 16.87 -9.60 -27.47
C THR A 160 16.44 -8.89 -28.77
N ASN A 161 15.67 -7.80 -28.68
CA ASN A 161 15.06 -7.13 -29.84
C ASN A 161 15.29 -5.60 -29.90
N GLY A 162 16.24 -5.03 -29.14
CA GLY A 162 16.53 -3.58 -29.19
C GLY A 162 17.02 -2.99 -27.88
N ASP A 163 16.87 -1.66 -27.73
CA ASP A 163 17.17 -0.97 -26.47
C ASP A 163 16.23 -1.49 -25.37
N VAL A 164 16.81 -2.06 -24.32
CA VAL A 164 16.10 -2.56 -23.13
C VAL A 164 15.16 -1.52 -22.54
N ARG A 165 15.48 -0.22 -22.66
CA ARG A 165 14.65 0.90 -22.17
C ARG A 165 13.33 1.06 -22.93
N LEU A 166 13.27 0.54 -24.15
CA LEU A 166 12.10 0.60 -25.03
C LEU A 166 11.35 -0.74 -25.06
N ALA A 167 11.82 -1.75 -24.31
CA ALA A 167 11.21 -3.06 -24.32
C ALA A 167 9.79 -3.02 -23.76
N GLN A 168 8.86 -3.69 -24.46
CA GLN A 168 7.48 -3.80 -24.01
C GLN A 168 7.39 -4.77 -22.82
N ILE A 169 7.00 -4.25 -21.66
CA ILE A 169 6.77 -5.07 -20.47
C ILE A 169 5.41 -5.76 -20.60
N THR A 170 5.40 -7.09 -20.50
CA THR A 170 4.18 -7.91 -20.54
C THR A 170 4.13 -8.82 -19.30
N HIS A 171 2.94 -9.32 -18.95
CA HIS A 171 2.83 -10.30 -17.85
C HIS A 171 3.68 -11.55 -18.11
N ALA A 172 3.76 -12.00 -19.37
CA ALA A 172 4.56 -13.15 -19.75
C ALA A 172 6.07 -12.89 -19.60
N SER A 173 6.56 -11.68 -19.90
CA SER A 173 7.97 -11.34 -19.71
C SER A 173 8.33 -11.17 -18.24
N LEU A 174 7.42 -10.62 -17.41
CA LEU A 174 7.63 -10.51 -15.97
C LEU A 174 7.82 -11.87 -15.30
N GLN A 175 7.08 -12.90 -15.72
CA GLN A 175 7.23 -14.27 -15.20
C GLN A 175 8.60 -14.92 -15.53
N GLN A 176 9.37 -14.34 -16.44
CA GLN A 176 10.70 -14.83 -16.79
C GLN A 176 11.81 -14.28 -15.88
N LEU A 177 11.52 -13.22 -15.10
CA LEU A 177 12.48 -12.54 -14.22
C LEU A 177 12.61 -13.25 -12.85
N LYS A 178 13.04 -14.51 -12.88
CA LYS A 178 13.07 -15.40 -11.71
C LYS A 178 14.11 -14.97 -10.68
N TYR A 179 15.27 -14.49 -11.12
CA TYR A 179 16.32 -14.00 -10.25
C TYR A 179 15.91 -12.68 -9.59
N MET A 180 15.25 -11.78 -10.32
CA MET A 180 14.63 -10.59 -9.75
C MET A 180 13.61 -10.94 -8.65
N GLU A 181 12.76 -11.94 -8.88
CA GLU A 181 11.82 -12.42 -7.86
C GLU A 181 12.54 -12.92 -6.60
N MET A 182 13.63 -13.68 -6.76
CA MET A 182 14.46 -14.12 -5.63
C MET A 182 15.06 -12.93 -4.85
N VAL A 183 15.57 -11.91 -5.54
CA VAL A 183 16.12 -10.71 -4.89
C VAL A 183 15.04 -9.92 -4.15
N ILE A 184 13.83 -9.79 -4.71
CA ILE A 184 12.70 -9.15 -4.05
C ILE A 184 12.32 -9.94 -2.78
N LYS A 185 12.22 -11.27 -2.88
CA LYS A 185 11.93 -12.15 -1.73
C LYS A 185 12.98 -12.02 -0.63
N GLU A 186 14.27 -12.02 -0.98
CA GLU A 186 15.34 -11.88 0.00
C GLU A 186 15.36 -10.48 0.63
N THR A 187 15.05 -9.43 -0.14
CA THR A 187 14.87 -8.08 0.39
C THR A 187 13.75 -8.05 1.44
N LEU A 188 12.62 -8.70 1.17
CA LEU A 188 11.49 -8.78 2.11
C LEU A 188 11.77 -9.70 3.31
N ARG A 189 12.64 -10.71 3.15
CA ARG A 189 13.10 -11.56 4.26
C ARG A 189 13.98 -10.77 5.23
N ILE A 190 15.01 -10.10 4.73
CA ILE A 190 15.94 -9.27 5.53
C ILE A 190 15.21 -8.06 6.12
N SER A 191 14.31 -7.49 5.34
CA SER A 191 13.80 -6.14 5.52
C SER A 191 12.27 -6.11 5.25
N PRO A 192 11.46 -6.82 6.06
CA PRO A 192 10.01 -6.86 5.89
C PRO A 192 9.41 -5.48 6.16
N ARG A 193 8.53 -5.00 5.26
CA ARG A 193 7.88 -3.68 5.39
C ARG A 193 6.83 -3.65 6.50
N VAL A 194 6.21 -4.79 6.76
CA VAL A 194 5.31 -5.00 7.88
C VAL A 194 5.95 -6.08 8.77
N PRO A 195 6.76 -5.70 9.78
CA PRO A 195 7.54 -6.65 10.57
C PRO A 195 6.71 -7.40 11.63
N MET A 196 5.52 -6.90 11.97
CA MET A 196 4.62 -7.50 12.95
C MET A 196 3.16 -7.33 12.51
N ILE A 197 2.32 -8.31 12.82
CA ILE A 197 0.87 -8.21 12.66
C ILE A 197 0.16 -8.67 13.94
N GLY A 198 -0.94 -8.02 14.29
CA GLY A 198 -1.79 -8.38 15.43
C GLY A 198 -3.00 -9.24 15.01
N ARG A 199 -3.43 -10.13 15.89
CA ARG A 199 -4.65 -10.93 15.76
C ARG A 199 -5.32 -11.07 17.13
N THR A 200 -6.64 -11.07 17.17
CA THR A 200 -7.42 -11.47 18.35
C THR A 200 -8.01 -12.85 18.10
N SER A 201 -7.82 -13.80 19.02
CA SER A 201 -8.43 -15.13 18.89
C SER A 201 -9.95 -15.04 18.96
N PHE A 202 -10.64 -15.58 17.96
CA PHE A 202 -12.11 -15.56 17.92
C PHE A 202 -12.72 -16.58 18.89
N GLY A 203 -12.05 -17.72 19.08
CA GLY A 203 -12.47 -18.81 19.94
C GLY A 203 -11.26 -19.47 20.59
N ASP A 204 -11.53 -20.38 21.53
CA ASP A 204 -10.49 -21.20 22.15
C ASP A 204 -9.80 -22.05 21.08
N MET A 205 -8.46 -22.06 21.09
CA MET A 205 -7.65 -22.85 20.17
C MET A 205 -6.42 -23.42 20.86
N THR A 206 -5.72 -24.36 20.21
CA THR A 206 -4.44 -24.89 20.69
C THR A 206 -3.43 -24.80 19.56
N VAL A 207 -2.28 -24.19 19.84
CA VAL A 207 -1.17 -24.05 18.89
C VAL A 207 0.07 -24.67 19.53
N ASP A 208 0.68 -25.66 18.86
CA ASP A 208 1.85 -26.39 19.35
C ASP A 208 1.70 -26.92 20.79
N GLY A 209 0.50 -27.39 21.13
CA GLY A 209 0.17 -27.91 22.46
C GLY A 209 -0.13 -26.82 23.51
N VAL A 210 -0.02 -25.54 23.17
CA VAL A 210 -0.37 -24.41 24.04
C VAL A 210 -1.81 -23.99 23.82
N ALA A 211 -2.61 -24.01 24.89
CA ALA A 211 -3.99 -23.52 24.86
C ALA A 211 -4.03 -21.99 24.80
N ILE A 212 -4.78 -21.45 23.84
CA ILE A 212 -5.01 -20.02 23.62
C ILE A 212 -6.52 -19.77 23.76
N PRO A 213 -6.97 -19.13 24.84
CA PRO A 213 -8.37 -18.79 25.04
C PRO A 213 -8.89 -17.77 24.02
N ALA A 214 -10.21 -17.73 23.82
CA ALA A 214 -10.88 -16.68 23.05
C ALA A 214 -10.60 -15.27 23.62
N GLY A 215 -10.48 -14.28 22.74
CA GLY A 215 -10.17 -12.89 23.09
C GLY A 215 -8.70 -12.61 23.40
N THR A 216 -7.81 -13.57 23.18
CA THR A 216 -6.36 -13.39 23.36
C THR A 216 -5.78 -12.57 22.22
N GLU A 217 -5.06 -11.50 22.54
CA GLU A 217 -4.26 -10.71 21.59
C GLU A 217 -2.94 -11.43 21.29
N ILE A 218 -2.67 -11.66 20.01
CA ILE A 218 -1.51 -12.38 19.49
C ILE A 218 -0.76 -11.45 18.56
N ILE A 219 0.54 -11.27 18.82
CA ILE A 219 1.46 -10.57 17.93
C ILE A 219 2.32 -11.60 17.20
N ILE A 220 2.21 -11.63 15.88
CA ILE A 220 3.04 -12.45 15.00
C ILE A 220 4.22 -11.60 14.55
N ASN A 221 5.43 -11.99 14.95
CA ASN A 221 6.65 -11.27 14.61
C ASN A 221 7.28 -11.84 13.33
N ILE A 222 6.86 -11.28 12.19
CA ILE A 222 7.33 -11.67 10.85
C ILE A 222 8.83 -11.47 10.71
N TYR A 223 9.40 -10.41 11.30
CA TYR A 223 10.83 -10.16 11.24
C TYR A 223 11.65 -11.27 11.91
N ILE A 224 11.24 -11.72 13.10
CA ILE A 224 11.90 -12.83 13.79
C ILE A 224 11.72 -14.11 12.98
N MET A 225 10.49 -14.41 12.53
CA MET A 225 10.22 -15.62 11.74
C MET A 225 11.05 -15.68 10.45
N HIS A 226 11.26 -14.56 9.77
CA HIS A 226 12.08 -14.49 8.55
C HIS A 226 13.59 -14.68 8.80
N ASN A 227 14.03 -14.55 10.05
CA ASN A 227 15.44 -14.67 10.45
C ASN A 227 15.66 -15.81 11.47
N ASP A 228 14.67 -16.68 11.64
CA ASP A 228 14.80 -17.88 12.45
C ASP A 228 15.74 -18.87 11.73
N PRO A 229 16.85 -19.29 12.36
CA PRO A 229 17.78 -20.25 11.75
C PRO A 229 17.25 -21.70 11.72
N GLU A 230 16.20 -22.03 12.48
CA GLU A 230 15.57 -23.35 12.53
C GLU A 230 14.32 -23.44 11.64
#